data_AF-A0A504J4J0-F1
#
_entry.id   AF-A0A504J4J0-F1
#
_cell.length_a   1.000
_cell.length_b   1.000
_cell.length_c   1.000
_cell.angle_alpha   90.00
_cell.angle_beta   90.00
_cell.angle_gamma   90.00
#
_symmetry.space_group_name_H-M   'P 1'
#
loop_
_entity.id
_entity.type
_entity.pdbx_description
1 polymer ?
#
loop_
_entity_poly.entity_id
_entity_poly.type
_entity_poly.pdbx_seq_one_letter_code
_entity_poly.pdbx_strand_id
1 'polypeptide(L)'
;MQDTNTTALHTTIEHLYQVFSSYPAPQRVIDYPCVSCFSTTDEHYLLNIPLQKLNDHIFGALIESCNIIPFGNDIYKYFVPRVLELTTIENPDFSFSFVEYVHREFAKFDYQNTFSAKEISAIDNFFDAWLQQEFNKPMDQYDEAELFYAAQAGYNTIPFLKEIRHDNNNKIIVKHLMNYILIQEKYKSKTEFTKWSNTGTLKQLIRWIHHEHI
;
A
#
# COMPACT_ATOMS: atom_id res chain seq x y z
N MET A 1 -4.87 -19.74 -21.23
CA MET A 1 -5.89 -19.37 -20.24
C MET A 1 -5.37 -18.09 -19.59
N GLN A 2 -6.09 -16.98 -19.69
CA GLN A 2 -5.73 -15.79 -18.89
C GLN A 2 -5.97 -16.14 -17.42
N ASP A 3 -4.99 -15.87 -16.56
CA ASP A 3 -5.11 -16.12 -15.13
C ASP A 3 -6.27 -15.29 -14.58
N THR A 4 -7.25 -15.99 -14.01
CA THR A 4 -8.44 -15.38 -13.40
C THR A 4 -8.09 -14.37 -12.31
N ASN A 5 -6.94 -14.55 -11.65
CA ASN A 5 -6.41 -13.64 -10.63
C ASN A 5 -5.96 -12.29 -11.20
N THR A 6 -5.29 -12.29 -12.36
CA THR A 6 -4.91 -11.05 -13.06
C THR A 6 -6.14 -10.23 -13.46
N THR A 7 -7.25 -10.93 -13.74
CA THR A 7 -8.53 -10.29 -14.10
C THR A 7 -9.19 -9.65 -12.87
N ALA A 8 -9.11 -10.29 -11.70
CA ALA A 8 -9.66 -9.77 -10.44
C ALA A 8 -8.94 -8.49 -9.99
N LEU A 9 -7.60 -8.52 -9.91
CA LEU A 9 -6.82 -7.34 -9.52
C LEU A 9 -7.06 -6.16 -10.48
N HIS A 10 -7.02 -6.42 -11.80
CA HIS A 10 -7.29 -5.39 -12.80
C HIS A 10 -8.67 -4.74 -12.61
N THR A 11 -9.71 -5.55 -12.33
CA THR A 11 -11.07 -5.04 -12.06
C THR A 11 -11.10 -4.12 -10.83
N THR A 12 -10.38 -4.48 -9.76
CA THR A 12 -10.31 -3.63 -8.56
C THR A 12 -9.56 -2.33 -8.80
N ILE A 13 -8.52 -2.34 -9.63
CA ILE A 13 -7.80 -1.14 -10.06
C ILE A 13 -8.73 -0.23 -10.87
N GLU A 14 -9.46 -0.75 -11.85
CA GLU A 14 -10.45 0.04 -12.60
C GLU A 14 -11.51 0.65 -11.68
N HIS A 15 -11.96 -0.11 -10.68
CA HIS A 15 -12.91 0.37 -9.68
C HIS A 15 -12.32 1.50 -8.81
N LEU A 16 -11.05 1.41 -8.40
CA LEU A 16 -10.36 2.52 -7.73
C LEU A 16 -10.41 3.79 -8.59
N TYR A 17 -10.03 3.70 -9.86
CA TYR A 17 -10.11 4.85 -10.77
C TYR A 17 -11.52 5.43 -10.86
N GLN A 18 -12.55 4.58 -10.95
CA GLN A 18 -13.94 5.03 -10.98
C GLN A 18 -14.35 5.74 -9.68
N VAL A 19 -14.03 5.20 -8.50
CA VAL A 19 -14.40 5.78 -7.20
C VAL A 19 -13.74 7.15 -7.01
N PHE A 20 -12.45 7.25 -7.30
CA PHE A 20 -11.68 8.47 -7.08
C PHE A 20 -11.75 9.47 -8.26
N SER A 21 -12.39 9.12 -9.38
CA SER A 21 -12.59 10.04 -10.52
C SER A 21 -13.42 11.29 -10.20
N SER A 22 -14.14 11.28 -9.07
CA SER A 22 -14.91 12.45 -8.61
C SER A 22 -14.04 13.60 -8.09
N TYR A 23 -12.78 13.32 -7.73
CA TYR A 23 -11.82 14.34 -7.32
C TYR A 23 -11.29 15.07 -8.55
N PRO A 24 -11.31 16.41 -8.59
CA PRO A 24 -10.73 17.15 -9.70
C PRO A 24 -9.22 16.97 -9.71
N ALA A 25 -8.63 16.95 -10.91
CA ALA A 25 -7.18 17.03 -11.04
C ALA A 25 -6.69 18.32 -10.34
N PRO A 26 -5.71 18.23 -9.43
CA PRO A 26 -5.21 19.40 -8.73
C PRO A 26 -4.55 20.38 -9.71
N GLN A 27 -4.67 21.68 -9.45
CA GLN A 27 -3.93 22.69 -10.20
C GLN A 27 -2.52 22.92 -9.64
N ARG A 28 -2.28 22.40 -8.43
CA ARG A 28 -1.03 22.55 -7.68
C ARG A 28 -0.95 21.47 -6.60
N VAL A 29 0.24 20.93 -6.38
CA VAL A 29 0.53 19.91 -5.35
C VAL A 29 1.60 20.32 -4.35
N ILE A 30 2.39 21.36 -4.66
CA ILE A 30 3.43 21.89 -3.75
C ILE A 30 3.31 23.41 -3.57
N ASP A 31 3.43 23.88 -2.33
CA ASP A 31 3.47 25.33 -2.05
C ASP A 31 4.86 25.93 -2.31
N TYR A 32 5.92 25.16 -2.10
CA TYR A 32 7.30 25.59 -2.25
C TYR A 32 8.10 24.54 -3.04
N PRO A 33 8.46 24.81 -4.31
CA PRO A 33 9.28 23.89 -5.09
C PRO A 33 10.66 23.75 -4.47
N CYS A 34 11.19 22.52 -4.49
CA CYS A 34 12.55 22.23 -4.09
C CYS A 34 13.29 21.66 -5.29
N VAL A 35 14.28 22.39 -5.81
CA VAL A 35 15.02 22.01 -7.03
C VAL A 35 15.71 20.64 -6.90
N SER A 36 16.06 20.23 -5.68
CA SER A 36 16.72 18.95 -5.41
C SER A 36 15.77 17.81 -5.05
N CYS A 37 14.49 18.10 -4.80
CA CYS A 37 13.54 17.09 -4.30
C CYS A 37 12.33 16.96 -5.25
N PHE A 38 11.59 18.06 -5.45
CA PHE A 38 10.45 18.12 -6.35
C PHE A 38 10.35 19.53 -6.94
N SER A 39 10.78 19.65 -8.19
CA SER A 39 10.89 20.91 -8.90
C SER A 39 9.54 21.33 -9.52
N THR A 40 9.47 22.57 -10.01
CA THR A 40 8.33 23.02 -10.82
C THR A 40 8.19 22.24 -12.13
N THR A 41 9.29 21.68 -12.66
CA THR A 41 9.27 20.80 -13.83
C THR A 41 8.59 19.48 -13.49
N ASP A 42 8.87 18.93 -12.31
CA ASP A 42 8.25 17.69 -11.82
C ASP A 42 6.76 17.90 -11.56
N GLU A 43 6.38 19.00 -10.92
CA GLU A 43 4.96 19.39 -10.76
C GLU A 43 4.27 19.54 -12.12
N HIS A 44 4.90 20.23 -13.07
CA HIS A 44 4.35 20.38 -14.40
C HIS A 44 4.15 19.02 -15.10
N TYR A 45 5.10 18.09 -14.95
CA TYR A 45 4.96 16.74 -15.46
C TYR A 45 3.80 16.00 -14.78
N LEU A 46 3.73 16.03 -13.45
CA LEU A 46 2.67 15.40 -12.66
C LEU A 46 1.27 15.88 -13.08
N LEU A 47 1.10 17.17 -13.33
CA LEU A 47 -0.20 17.80 -13.58
C LEU A 47 -0.65 17.75 -15.05
N ASN A 48 0.26 17.61 -16.01
CA ASN A 48 -0.08 17.64 -17.45
C ASN A 48 -0.07 16.27 -18.13
N ILE A 49 0.43 15.24 -17.44
CA ILE A 49 0.42 13.86 -17.95
C ILE A 49 -0.85 13.15 -17.48
N PRO A 50 -1.54 12.37 -18.34
CA PRO A 50 -2.66 11.54 -17.92
C PRO A 50 -2.27 10.65 -16.74
N LEU A 51 -3.13 10.55 -15.73
CA LEU A 51 -2.85 9.87 -14.47
C LEU A 51 -2.31 8.44 -14.68
N GLN A 52 -2.87 7.68 -15.62
CA GLN A 52 -2.47 6.31 -15.95
C GLN A 52 -1.08 6.21 -16.61
N LYS A 53 -0.51 7.32 -17.06
CA LYS A 53 0.82 7.40 -17.69
C LYS A 53 1.92 7.87 -16.74
N LEU A 54 1.56 8.32 -15.53
CA LEU A 54 2.54 8.68 -14.51
C LEU A 54 3.26 7.43 -14.01
N ASN A 55 4.55 7.50 -13.77
CA ASN A 55 5.32 6.39 -13.22
C ASN A 55 5.54 6.55 -11.71
N ASP A 56 6.15 5.55 -11.10
CA ASP A 56 6.57 5.55 -9.71
C ASP A 56 7.61 6.63 -9.39
N HIS A 57 8.53 6.94 -10.32
CA HIS A 57 9.58 7.93 -10.06
C HIS A 57 9.01 9.29 -9.64
N ILE A 58 7.98 9.79 -10.34
CA ILE A 58 7.37 11.07 -9.99
C ILE A 58 6.62 11.02 -8.66
N PHE A 59 6.00 9.88 -8.31
CA PHE A 59 5.34 9.71 -7.01
C PHE A 59 6.32 9.50 -5.87
N GLY A 60 7.41 8.76 -6.09
CA GLY A 60 8.51 8.62 -5.15
C GLY A 60 9.10 9.99 -4.83
N ALA A 61 9.43 10.77 -5.86
CA ALA A 61 9.88 12.15 -5.69
C ALA A 61 8.84 12.98 -4.92
N LEU A 62 7.55 12.92 -5.28
CA LEU A 62 6.49 13.66 -4.57
C LEU A 62 6.38 13.28 -3.08
N ILE A 63 6.40 11.97 -2.77
CA ILE A 63 6.29 11.43 -1.41
C ILE A 63 7.51 11.83 -0.56
N GLU A 64 8.72 11.64 -1.09
CA GLU A 64 9.97 11.95 -0.38
C GLU A 64 10.11 13.46 -0.14
N SER A 65 9.73 14.27 -1.12
CA SER A 65 9.94 15.73 -1.10
C SER A 65 8.93 16.45 -0.24
N CYS A 66 7.67 16.02 -0.27
CA CYS A 66 6.62 16.69 0.49
C CYS A 66 6.58 16.21 1.94
N ASN A 67 7.37 15.18 2.30
CA ASN A 67 7.37 14.46 3.59
C ASN A 67 6.01 13.90 4.05
N ILE A 68 4.93 14.24 3.35
CA ILE A 68 3.54 13.88 3.55
C ILE A 68 2.87 14.21 2.21
N ILE A 69 2.43 13.22 1.43
CA ILE A 69 1.29 13.44 0.54
C ILE A 69 0.09 13.29 1.46
N PRO A 70 -0.61 14.33 1.92
CA PRO A 70 -1.76 14.13 2.78
C PRO A 70 -2.89 13.52 1.97
N PHE A 71 -2.91 12.19 1.77
CA PHE A 71 -3.98 11.50 1.02
C PHE A 71 -5.37 11.75 1.66
N GLY A 72 -5.43 12.23 2.91
CA GLY A 72 -6.67 12.72 3.53
C GLY A 72 -7.18 14.07 2.99
N ASN A 73 -6.35 14.83 2.27
CA ASN A 73 -6.74 16.05 1.57
C ASN A 73 -7.19 15.67 0.15
N ASP A 74 -8.35 16.19 -0.25
CA ASP A 74 -9.00 15.93 -1.53
C ASP A 74 -8.07 16.10 -2.74
N ILE A 75 -7.11 17.04 -2.67
CA ILE A 75 -6.17 17.27 -3.78
C ILE A 75 -5.28 16.05 -4.07
N TYR A 76 -5.01 15.23 -3.06
CA TYR A 76 -4.16 14.05 -3.19
C TYR A 76 -4.95 12.75 -3.37
N LYS A 77 -6.24 12.75 -3.00
CA LYS A 77 -7.14 11.62 -3.28
C LYS A 77 -7.25 11.33 -4.78
N TYR A 78 -7.10 12.34 -5.63
CA TYR A 78 -7.00 12.17 -7.08
C TYR A 78 -5.90 11.17 -7.50
N PHE A 79 -4.78 11.12 -6.78
CA PHE A 79 -3.64 10.25 -7.13
C PHE A 79 -3.72 8.83 -6.56
N VAL A 80 -4.62 8.57 -5.61
CA VAL A 80 -4.72 7.29 -4.89
C VAL A 80 -4.78 6.07 -5.83
N PRO A 81 -5.64 6.03 -6.87
CA PRO A 81 -5.73 4.87 -7.75
C PRO A 81 -4.41 4.53 -8.42
N ARG A 82 -3.68 5.55 -8.90
CA ARG A 82 -2.41 5.34 -9.60
C ARG A 82 -1.32 4.92 -8.66
N VAL A 83 -1.24 5.52 -7.47
CA VAL A 83 -0.25 5.15 -6.46
C VAL A 83 -0.43 3.69 -6.04
N LEU A 84 -1.66 3.24 -5.80
CA LEU A 84 -1.95 1.84 -5.48
C LEU A 84 -1.71 0.90 -6.68
N GLU A 85 -2.10 1.29 -7.89
CA GLU A 85 -1.79 0.49 -9.09
C GLU A 85 -0.28 0.28 -9.23
N LEU A 86 0.53 1.32 -9.02
CA LEU A 86 1.99 1.24 -9.14
C LEU A 86 2.63 0.31 -8.09
N THR A 87 1.99 0.03 -6.95
CA THR A 87 2.52 -0.96 -6.00
C THR A 87 2.37 -2.40 -6.50
N THR A 88 1.58 -2.63 -7.55
CA THR A 88 1.36 -3.97 -8.13
C THR A 88 2.27 -4.27 -9.31
N ILE A 89 3.02 -3.27 -9.80
CA ILE A 89 3.87 -3.40 -10.97
C ILE A 89 5.27 -3.82 -10.52
N GLU A 90 5.65 -5.05 -10.86
CA GLU A 90 7.03 -5.50 -10.74
C GLU A 90 7.90 -4.70 -11.72
N ASN A 91 8.76 -3.83 -11.21
CA ASN A 91 9.74 -3.16 -12.04
C ASN A 91 11.11 -3.25 -11.35
N PRO A 92 12.12 -3.82 -12.03
CA PRO A 92 13.44 -4.06 -11.46
C PRO A 92 14.22 -2.78 -11.14
N ASP A 93 13.85 -1.65 -11.73
CA ASP A 93 14.40 -0.33 -11.41
C ASP A 93 13.69 0.30 -10.19
N PHE A 94 12.60 -0.30 -9.70
CA PHE A 94 12.00 0.14 -8.45
C PHE A 94 12.93 -0.21 -7.30
N SER A 95 13.25 0.81 -6.50
CA SER A 95 13.71 0.52 -5.16
C SER A 95 12.56 -0.11 -4.38
N PHE A 96 12.84 -1.20 -3.65
CA PHE A 96 11.97 -1.82 -2.63
C PHE A 96 11.27 -0.79 -1.72
N SER A 97 11.84 0.42 -1.64
CA SER A 97 11.34 1.54 -0.86
C SER A 97 9.99 2.10 -1.32
N PHE A 98 9.60 2.04 -2.60
CA PHE A 98 8.35 2.68 -3.06
C PHE A 98 7.11 2.07 -2.41
N VAL A 99 6.99 0.73 -2.43
CA VAL A 99 5.85 0.01 -1.83
C VAL A 99 5.80 0.26 -0.33
N GLU A 100 6.93 0.13 0.37
CA GLU A 100 7.05 0.43 1.81
C GLU A 100 6.65 1.88 2.10
N TYR A 101 7.08 2.83 1.27
CA TYR A 101 6.74 4.25 1.41
C TYR A 101 5.25 4.50 1.24
N VAL A 102 4.63 4.00 0.18
CA VAL A 102 3.19 4.16 -0.07
C VAL A 102 2.39 3.62 1.10
N HIS A 103 2.64 2.38 1.53
CA HIS A 103 1.91 1.77 2.63
C HIS A 103 2.09 2.52 3.96
N ARG A 104 3.30 3.01 4.23
CA ARG A 104 3.56 3.85 5.39
C ARG A 104 2.82 5.18 5.32
N GLU A 105 2.73 5.80 4.15
CA GLU A 105 1.96 7.04 4.01
C GLU A 105 0.46 6.75 4.22
N PHE A 106 -0.10 5.69 3.64
CA PHE A 106 -1.49 5.26 3.94
C PHE A 106 -1.73 5.03 5.44
N ALA A 107 -0.75 4.43 6.13
CA ALA A 107 -0.78 4.22 7.58
C ALA A 107 -0.91 5.52 8.38
N LYS A 108 -0.25 6.61 7.92
CA LYS A 108 -0.32 7.93 8.57
C LYS A 108 -1.68 8.58 8.40
N PHE A 109 -2.39 8.33 7.29
CA PHE A 109 -3.70 8.94 7.02
C PHE A 109 -4.85 8.25 7.69
N ASP A 110 -4.66 7.01 8.12
CA ASP A 110 -5.71 6.24 8.75
C ASP A 110 -6.96 6.28 7.84
N TYR A 111 -6.80 5.84 6.59
CA TYR A 111 -7.83 5.97 5.54
C TYR A 111 -9.17 5.36 5.98
N GLN A 112 -9.11 4.31 6.81
CA GLN A 112 -10.25 3.66 7.45
C GLN A 112 -11.14 4.62 8.25
N ASN A 113 -10.58 5.73 8.75
CA ASN A 113 -11.32 6.75 9.52
C ASN A 113 -11.49 8.08 8.77
N THR A 114 -10.76 8.31 7.67
CA THR A 114 -10.77 9.60 6.94
C THR A 114 -11.43 9.54 5.58
N PHE A 115 -11.57 8.36 4.99
CA PHE A 115 -12.13 8.19 3.64
C PHE A 115 -13.63 7.87 3.72
N SER A 116 -14.36 8.11 2.64
CA SER A 116 -15.78 7.71 2.57
C SER A 116 -15.91 6.18 2.57
N ALA A 117 -17.07 5.66 2.98
CA ALA A 117 -17.31 4.21 2.97
C ALA A 117 -17.10 3.57 1.57
N LYS A 118 -17.40 4.32 0.50
CA LYS A 118 -17.19 3.88 -0.89
C LYS A 118 -15.69 3.80 -1.22
N GLU A 119 -14.91 4.80 -0.80
CA GLU A 119 -13.45 4.82 -0.97
C GLU A 119 -12.78 3.70 -0.18
N ILE A 120 -13.15 3.52 1.09
CA ILE A 120 -12.63 2.45 1.96
C ILE A 120 -12.90 1.10 1.32
N SER A 121 -14.14 0.82 0.90
CA SER A 121 -14.49 -0.45 0.26
C SER A 121 -13.72 -0.68 -1.04
N ALA A 122 -13.45 0.36 -1.84
CA ALA A 122 -12.66 0.22 -3.06
C ALA A 122 -11.19 -0.14 -2.76
N ILE A 123 -10.60 0.49 -1.72
CA ILE A 123 -9.23 0.21 -1.26
C ILE A 123 -9.14 -1.19 -0.65
N ASP A 124 -10.10 -1.59 0.19
CA ASP A 124 -10.13 -2.92 0.82
C ASP A 124 -10.24 -4.02 -0.23
N ASN A 125 -11.13 -3.87 -1.21
CA ASN A 125 -11.26 -4.82 -2.32
C ASN A 125 -9.96 -4.92 -3.15
N PHE A 126 -9.24 -3.81 -3.33
CA PHE A 126 -7.93 -3.82 -3.97
C PHE A 126 -6.92 -4.63 -3.17
N PHE A 127 -6.83 -4.41 -1.84
CA PHE A 127 -5.95 -5.19 -0.98
C PHE A 127 -6.30 -6.68 -0.98
N ASP A 128 -7.59 -7.03 -0.95
CA ASP A 128 -8.04 -8.43 -1.08
C ASP A 128 -7.51 -9.06 -2.37
N ALA A 129 -7.74 -8.41 -3.52
CA ALA A 129 -7.34 -8.95 -4.81
C ALA A 129 -5.83 -8.99 -5.01
N TRP A 130 -5.11 -7.98 -4.51
CA TRP A 130 -3.66 -7.92 -4.59
C TRP A 130 -3.01 -9.00 -3.72
N LEU A 131 -3.41 -9.11 -2.45
CA LEU A 131 -2.93 -10.18 -1.58
C LEU A 131 -3.30 -11.54 -2.16
N GLN A 132 -4.51 -11.73 -2.69
CA GLN A 132 -4.87 -12.99 -3.34
C GLN A 132 -3.92 -13.30 -4.51
N GLN A 133 -3.53 -12.32 -5.33
CA GLN A 133 -2.56 -12.52 -6.40
C GLN A 133 -1.18 -12.91 -5.85
N GLU A 134 -0.66 -12.19 -4.85
CA GLU A 134 0.64 -12.47 -4.22
C GLU A 134 0.68 -13.87 -3.60
N PHE A 135 -0.41 -14.32 -2.99
CA PHE A 135 -0.52 -15.62 -2.35
C PHE A 135 -0.74 -16.79 -3.31
N ASN A 136 -1.08 -16.50 -4.56
CA ASN A 136 -1.12 -17.50 -5.63
C ASN A 136 0.24 -17.68 -6.31
N LYS A 137 1.24 -16.85 -6.00
CA LYS A 137 2.61 -17.06 -6.47
C LYS A 137 3.21 -18.31 -5.80
N PRO A 138 4.16 -19.00 -6.46
CA PRO A 138 4.97 -20.03 -5.82
C PRO A 138 5.60 -19.54 -4.51
N MET A 139 5.73 -20.43 -3.51
CA MET A 139 6.22 -20.08 -2.17
C MET A 139 7.63 -19.44 -2.17
N ASP A 140 8.47 -19.75 -3.16
CA ASP A 140 9.80 -19.17 -3.33
C ASP A 140 9.78 -17.74 -3.93
N GLN A 141 8.61 -17.28 -4.37
CA GLN A 141 8.35 -15.94 -4.92
C GLN A 141 7.42 -15.12 -4.00
N TYR A 142 7.02 -15.68 -2.87
CA TYR A 142 6.18 -15.03 -1.89
C TYR A 142 7.01 -14.03 -1.08
N ASP A 143 6.57 -12.77 -1.03
CA ASP A 143 7.14 -11.76 -0.14
C ASP A 143 6.23 -11.55 1.07
N GLU A 144 6.72 -11.94 2.24
CA GLU A 144 5.98 -11.87 3.50
C GLU A 144 5.79 -10.43 3.98
N ALA A 145 6.61 -9.52 3.45
CA ALA A 145 6.49 -8.10 3.74
C ALA A 145 5.17 -7.53 3.22
N GLU A 146 4.54 -8.11 2.19
CA GLU A 146 3.31 -7.57 1.60
C GLU A 146 2.12 -7.61 2.56
N LEU A 147 1.94 -8.70 3.31
CA LEU A 147 0.95 -8.75 4.39
C LEU A 147 1.22 -7.71 5.47
N PHE A 148 2.50 -7.54 5.81
CA PHE A 148 2.90 -6.58 6.83
C PHE A 148 2.60 -5.17 6.36
N TYR A 149 2.91 -4.83 5.12
CA TYR A 149 2.66 -3.52 4.53
C TYR A 149 1.17 -3.23 4.37
N ALA A 150 0.36 -4.21 3.94
CA ALA A 150 -1.10 -4.07 3.88
C ALA A 150 -1.68 -3.76 5.28
N ALA A 151 -1.29 -4.54 6.29
CA ALA A 151 -1.71 -4.32 7.68
C ALA A 151 -1.19 -2.99 8.24
N GLN A 152 0.01 -2.59 7.85
CA GLN A 152 0.58 -1.29 8.20
C GLN A 152 -0.26 -0.17 7.61
N ALA A 153 -0.63 -0.23 6.33
CA ALA A 153 -1.48 0.75 5.66
C ALA A 153 -2.85 0.91 6.31
N GLY A 154 -3.30 -0.07 7.09
CA GLY A 154 -4.55 -0.05 7.86
C GLY A 154 -5.56 -1.12 7.43
N TYR A 155 -5.27 -1.86 6.36
CA TYR A 155 -6.13 -2.93 5.87
C TYR A 155 -6.13 -4.15 6.82
N ASN A 156 -7.31 -4.66 7.16
CA ASN A 156 -7.44 -5.78 8.08
C ASN A 156 -7.13 -7.10 7.40
N THR A 157 -5.90 -7.60 7.55
CA THR A 157 -5.43 -8.86 6.94
C THR A 157 -5.92 -10.12 7.65
N ILE A 158 -6.54 -10.03 8.84
CA ILE A 158 -6.94 -11.21 9.62
C ILE A 158 -8.00 -12.06 8.90
N PRO A 159 -9.10 -11.48 8.34
CA PRO A 159 -10.06 -12.24 7.55
C PRO A 159 -9.40 -13.00 6.40
N PHE A 160 -8.57 -12.33 5.60
CA PHE A 160 -7.80 -12.94 4.52
C PHE A 160 -6.95 -14.13 4.99
N LEU A 161 -6.19 -13.94 6.07
CA LEU A 161 -5.39 -15.01 6.68
C LEU A 161 -6.22 -16.19 7.21
N LYS A 162 -7.45 -15.94 7.67
CA LYS A 162 -8.38 -17.00 8.10
C LYS A 162 -8.95 -17.78 6.93
N GLU A 163 -9.23 -17.14 5.81
CA GLU A 163 -9.75 -17.80 4.61
C GLU A 163 -8.71 -18.75 3.99
N ILE A 164 -7.44 -18.34 3.97
CA ILE A 164 -6.32 -19.16 3.45
C ILE A 164 -5.92 -20.28 4.43
N ARG A 165 -6.43 -20.27 5.67
CA ARG A 165 -6.13 -21.24 6.75
C ARG A 165 -6.49 -22.69 6.42
N HIS A 166 -7.34 -22.91 5.42
CA HIS A 166 -7.70 -24.26 5.01
C HIS A 166 -6.61 -24.97 4.18
N ASP A 167 -5.50 -24.28 3.88
CA ASP A 167 -4.31 -24.85 3.23
C ASP A 167 -3.13 -25.03 4.22
N ASN A 168 -2.40 -26.15 4.11
CA ASN A 168 -1.20 -26.44 4.91
C ASN A 168 -0.10 -25.36 4.77
N ASN A 169 -0.13 -24.59 3.68
CA ASN A 169 0.77 -23.47 3.42
C ASN A 169 0.63 -22.33 4.45
N ASN A 170 -0.51 -22.19 5.12
CA ASN A 170 -0.76 -21.11 6.08
C ASN A 170 0.21 -21.11 7.26
N LYS A 171 0.55 -22.28 7.82
CA LYS A 171 1.49 -22.36 8.95
C LYS A 171 2.88 -21.83 8.60
N ILE A 172 3.29 -21.99 7.35
CA ILE A 172 4.57 -21.49 6.84
C ILE A 172 4.50 -19.96 6.73
N ILE A 173 3.46 -19.44 6.08
CA ILE A 173 3.19 -18.00 5.94
C ILE A 173 3.20 -17.31 7.31
N VAL A 174 2.43 -17.79 8.28
CA VAL A 174 2.34 -17.16 9.61
C VAL A 174 3.67 -17.23 10.34
N LYS A 175 4.41 -18.35 10.21
CA LYS A 175 5.77 -18.47 10.76
C LYS A 175 6.74 -17.48 10.12
N HIS A 176 6.66 -17.27 8.81
CA HIS A 176 7.52 -16.33 8.11
C HIS A 176 7.17 -14.88 8.48
N LEU A 177 5.88 -14.54 8.55
CA LEU A 177 5.41 -13.24 9.03
C LEU A 177 5.83 -12.96 10.48
N MET A 178 5.75 -13.97 11.36
CA MET A 178 6.32 -13.93 12.72
C MET A 178 7.80 -13.55 12.70
N ASN A 179 8.59 -14.27 11.90
CA ASN A 179 10.03 -14.01 11.79
C ASN A 179 10.31 -12.60 11.27
N TYR A 180 9.56 -12.16 10.27
CA TYR A 180 9.67 -10.81 9.73
C TYR A 180 9.37 -9.75 10.80
N ILE A 181 8.27 -9.88 11.55
CA ILE A 181 7.93 -8.98 12.66
C ILE A 181 9.05 -8.93 13.70
N LEU A 182 9.58 -10.09 14.11
CA LEU A 182 10.69 -10.17 15.08
C LEU A 182 11.98 -9.51 14.56
N ILE A 183 12.27 -9.65 13.26
CA ILE A 183 13.39 -8.97 12.61
C ILE A 183 13.15 -7.45 12.67
N GLN A 184 11.97 -6.97 12.27
CA GLN A 184 11.64 -5.54 12.32
C GLN A 184 11.74 -4.98 13.74
N GLU A 185 11.28 -5.72 14.77
CA GLU A 185 11.41 -5.36 16.19
C GLU A 185 12.87 -5.24 16.64
N LYS A 186 13.74 -6.12 16.14
CA LYS A 186 15.16 -6.17 16.51
C LYS A 186 15.97 -5.06 15.85
N TYR A 187 15.70 -4.75 14.58
CA TYR A 187 16.54 -3.86 13.77
C TYR A 187 16.07 -2.41 13.77
N LYS A 188 14.78 -2.13 13.94
CA LYS A 188 14.29 -0.75 14.09
C LYS A 188 14.52 -0.29 15.53
N SER A 189 14.88 0.99 15.74
CA SER A 189 14.94 1.52 17.10
C SER A 189 13.58 1.32 17.76
N LYS A 190 13.54 1.06 19.09
CA LYS A 190 12.28 0.83 19.82
C LYS A 190 11.27 1.96 19.55
N THR A 191 11.75 3.18 19.38
CA THR A 191 10.95 4.37 19.04
C THR A 191 10.39 4.33 17.61
N GLU A 192 11.19 3.91 16.63
CA GLU A 192 10.74 3.75 15.23
C GLU A 192 9.75 2.60 15.12
N PHE A 193 10.06 1.42 15.68
CA PHE A 193 9.15 0.29 15.65
C PHE A 193 7.82 0.62 16.35
N THR A 194 7.84 1.34 17.47
CA THR A 194 6.61 1.76 18.17
C THR A 194 5.78 2.75 17.34
N LYS A 195 6.42 3.68 16.60
CA LYS A 195 5.71 4.56 15.65
C LYS A 195 5.12 3.77 14.48
N TRP A 196 5.88 2.78 13.99
CA TRP A 196 5.52 1.92 12.86
C TRP A 196 4.38 0.95 13.16
N SER A 197 4.41 0.31 14.33
CA SER A 197 3.41 -0.66 14.78
C SER A 197 2.19 -0.03 15.43
N ASN A 198 2.07 1.31 15.43
CA ASN A 198 1.01 1.97 16.17
C ASN A 198 -0.35 1.97 15.47
N THR A 199 -0.44 1.54 14.21
CA THR A 199 -1.74 1.42 13.54
C THR A 199 -2.58 0.36 14.25
N GLY A 200 -3.88 0.64 14.39
CA GLY A 200 -4.79 -0.28 15.09
C GLY A 200 -4.77 -1.68 14.48
N THR A 201 -4.63 -1.74 13.15
CA THR A 201 -4.68 -2.98 12.38
C THR A 201 -3.42 -3.83 12.50
N LEU A 202 -2.22 -3.24 12.41
CA LEU A 202 -0.98 -3.99 12.58
C LEU A 202 -0.84 -4.57 13.99
N LYS A 203 -1.30 -3.85 15.03
CA LYS A 203 -1.38 -4.40 16.40
C LYS A 203 -2.31 -5.60 16.50
N GLN A 204 -3.47 -5.55 15.83
CA GLN A 204 -4.41 -6.66 15.82
C GLN A 204 -3.79 -7.88 15.14
N LEU A 205 -3.11 -7.69 14.02
CA LEU A 205 -2.37 -8.74 13.33
C LEU A 205 -1.32 -9.38 14.24
N ILE A 206 -0.43 -8.58 14.85
CA ILE A 206 0.61 -9.07 15.76
C ILE A 206 0.01 -9.89 16.91
N ARG A 207 -1.07 -9.39 17.54
CA ARG A 207 -1.77 -10.13 18.61
C ARG A 207 -2.39 -11.43 18.12
N TRP A 208 -3.03 -11.41 16.96
CA TRP A 208 -3.63 -12.60 16.36
C TRP A 208 -2.58 -13.67 16.10
N ILE A 209 -1.44 -13.29 15.50
CA ILE A 209 -0.32 -14.18 15.24
C ILE A 209 0.21 -14.81 16.55
N HIS A 210 0.43 -14.01 17.60
CA HIS A 210 0.90 -14.53 18.89
C HIS A 210 -0.07 -15.53 19.52
N HIS A 211 -1.39 -15.29 19.41
CA HIS A 211 -2.40 -16.21 19.94
C HIS A 211 -2.48 -17.55 19.19
N GLU A 212 -2.15 -17.58 17.90
CA GLU A 212 -2.22 -18.80 17.09
C GLU A 212 -0.95 -19.69 17.20
N HIS A 213 0.12 -19.18 17.81
CA HIS A 213 1.44 -19.84 17.89
C HIS A 213 1.93 -20.13 19.32
N ILE A 214 1.08 -19.94 20.33
CA ILE A 214 1.26 -20.41 21.72
C ILE A 214 0.26 -21.53 21.98
#